data_AF-A0A9K3PH31-F1
#
_entry.id   AF-A0A9K3PH31-F1
#
_cell.length_a   1.000
_cell.length_b   1.000
_cell.length_c   1.000
_cell.angle_alpha   90.00
_cell.angle_beta   90.00
_cell.angle_gamma   90.00
#
_symmetry.space_group_name_H-M   'P 1'
#
loop_
_entity.id
_entity.type
_entity.pdbx_description
1 polymer ?
#
loop_
_entity_poly.entity_id
_entity_poly.type
_entity_poly.pdbx_seq_one_letter_code
_entity_poly.pdbx_strand_id
1 'polypeptide(L)'
;MDEIRSSSSDADKEAHDYIISTTANFSLQLVSGISKVCAERDNRNNSGDQLPPVLPLDLCAVLSIDFVSCLGDQRIRLRHKFSEEEVENIDEQFRKLRLAFKEQGEFSQMLHDVQASCAVQSFEKCWSPLEVSLNN
;
A
#
# COMPACT_ATOMS: atom_id res chain seq x y z
N MET A 1 -63.77 -16.67 -7.20
CA MET A 1 -63.16 -15.77 -6.19
C MET A 1 -61.72 -16.25 -6.00
N ASP A 2 -60.84 -16.02 -6.98
CA ASP A 2 -59.51 -16.65 -7.02
C ASP A 2 -58.37 -15.66 -7.32
N GLU A 3 -58.63 -14.35 -7.31
CA GLU A 3 -57.62 -13.35 -7.69
C GLU A 3 -56.74 -12.89 -6.50
N ILE A 4 -57.18 -13.10 -5.26
CA ILE A 4 -56.46 -12.60 -4.07
C ILE A 4 -55.27 -13.51 -3.69
N ARG A 5 -55.27 -14.78 -4.10
CA ARG A 5 -54.22 -15.75 -3.74
C ARG A 5 -52.97 -15.67 -4.63
N SER A 6 -53.11 -15.19 -5.87
CA SER A 6 -51.98 -15.05 -6.81
C SER A 6 -51.06 -13.90 -6.43
N SER A 7 -51.61 -12.76 -6.00
CA SER A 7 -50.85 -11.54 -5.69
C SER A 7 -49.90 -11.68 -4.49
N SER A 8 -50.26 -12.49 -3.48
CA SER A 8 -49.38 -12.75 -2.33
C SER A 8 -48.16 -13.59 -2.72
N SER A 9 -48.36 -14.59 -3.59
CA SER A 9 -47.27 -15.46 -4.03
C SER A 9 -46.26 -14.73 -4.92
N ASP A 10 -46.71 -13.73 -5.66
CA ASP A 10 -45.84 -12.95 -6.54
C ASP A 10 -45.03 -11.92 -5.74
N ALA A 11 -45.64 -11.28 -4.74
CA ALA A 11 -44.93 -10.41 -3.78
C ALA A 11 -43.89 -11.18 -2.95
N ASP A 12 -44.19 -12.41 -2.54
CA ASP A 12 -43.24 -13.26 -1.81
C ASP A 12 -42.05 -13.70 -2.67
N LYS A 13 -42.29 -13.96 -3.97
CA LYS A 13 -41.22 -14.25 -4.94
C LYS A 13 -40.37 -13.01 -5.20
N GLU A 14 -40.98 -11.85 -5.37
CA GLU A 14 -40.27 -10.59 -5.58
C GLU A 14 -39.40 -10.22 -4.38
N ALA A 15 -39.91 -10.41 -3.16
CA ALA A 15 -39.15 -10.23 -1.93
C ALA A 15 -37.99 -11.25 -1.83
N HIS A 16 -38.23 -12.51 -2.19
CA HIS A 16 -37.22 -13.55 -2.19
C HIS A 16 -36.09 -13.25 -3.20
N ASP A 17 -36.43 -12.85 -4.42
CA ASP A 17 -35.45 -12.51 -5.46
C ASP A 17 -34.67 -11.23 -5.11
N TYR A 18 -35.32 -10.27 -4.45
CA TYR A 18 -34.66 -9.08 -3.91
C TYR A 18 -33.65 -9.43 -2.81
N ILE A 19 -34.01 -10.33 -1.89
CA ILE A 19 -33.10 -10.78 -0.81
C ILE A 19 -31.90 -11.53 -1.39
N ILE A 20 -32.12 -12.43 -2.36
CA ILE A 20 -31.05 -13.19 -3.01
C ILE A 20 -30.10 -12.24 -3.74
N SER A 21 -30.62 -11.34 -4.56
CA SER A 21 -29.80 -10.41 -5.34
C SER A 21 -29.01 -9.46 -4.44
N THR A 22 -29.61 -8.94 -3.37
CA THR A 22 -28.94 -8.07 -2.39
C THR A 22 -27.83 -8.81 -1.66
N THR A 23 -28.09 -10.04 -1.20
CA THR A 23 -27.12 -10.86 -0.47
C THR A 23 -25.94 -11.26 -1.37
N ALA A 24 -26.22 -11.62 -2.63
CA ALA A 24 -25.19 -11.95 -3.61
C ALA A 24 -24.31 -10.73 -3.93
N ASN A 25 -24.91 -9.57 -4.16
CA ASN A 25 -24.19 -8.32 -4.41
C ASN A 25 -23.34 -7.90 -3.20
N PHE A 26 -23.89 -7.97 -1.98
CA PHE A 26 -23.16 -7.68 -0.76
C PHE A 26 -21.96 -8.62 -0.58
N SER A 27 -22.15 -9.92 -0.80
CA SER A 27 -21.07 -10.92 -0.71
C SER A 27 -19.98 -10.67 -1.75
N LEU A 28 -20.34 -10.32 -2.99
CA LEU A 28 -19.38 -9.96 -4.03
C LEU A 28 -18.62 -8.66 -3.71
N GLN A 29 -19.29 -7.67 -3.14
CA GLN A 29 -18.63 -6.43 -2.68
C GLN A 29 -17.68 -6.70 -1.51
N LEU A 30 -18.04 -7.57 -0.57
CA LEU A 30 -17.16 -8.01 0.51
C LEU A 30 -15.94 -8.73 -0.01
N VAL A 31 -16.12 -9.72 -0.90
CA VAL A 31 -15.01 -10.47 -1.52
C VAL A 31 -14.13 -9.55 -2.36
N SER A 32 -14.73 -8.63 -3.13
CA SER A 32 -13.99 -7.63 -3.91
C SER A 32 -13.21 -6.69 -2.98
N GLY A 33 -13.79 -6.23 -1.89
CA GLY A 33 -13.13 -5.43 -0.87
C GLY A 33 -11.96 -6.16 -0.23
N ILE A 34 -12.17 -7.41 0.21
CA ILE A 34 -11.13 -8.26 0.80
C ILE A 34 -10.02 -8.56 -0.22
N SER A 35 -10.34 -8.79 -1.50
CA SER A 35 -9.32 -9.00 -2.54
C SER A 35 -8.45 -7.77 -2.79
N LYS A 36 -8.97 -6.57 -2.48
CA LYS A 36 -8.24 -5.30 -2.55
C LYS A 36 -7.47 -5.00 -1.27
N VAL A 37 -7.77 -5.70 -0.17
CA VAL A 37 -6.91 -5.72 1.02
C VAL A 37 -5.72 -6.61 0.70
N CYS A 38 -4.71 -6.04 0.05
CA CYS A 38 -3.37 -6.63 0.02
C CYS A 38 -2.87 -6.71 1.47
N ALA A 39 -3.04 -7.86 2.11
CA ALA A 39 -2.14 -8.23 3.18
C ALA A 39 -0.75 -8.31 2.53
N GLU A 40 0.21 -7.54 3.03
CA GLU A 40 1.61 -7.73 2.67
C GLU A 40 1.95 -9.17 3.05
N ARG A 41 2.23 -10.00 2.04
CA ARG A 41 2.50 -11.42 2.21
C ARG A 41 3.90 -11.74 1.76
N ASP A 42 4.61 -12.53 2.56
CA ASP A 42 5.94 -13.02 2.20
C ASP A 42 5.84 -14.10 1.11
N ASN A 43 6.99 -14.59 0.64
CA ASN A 43 7.09 -15.68 -0.34
C ASN A 43 6.47 -17.02 0.14
N ARG A 44 5.98 -17.08 1.38
CA ARG A 44 5.31 -18.22 2.01
C ARG A 44 3.85 -17.93 2.36
N ASN A 45 3.31 -16.81 1.86
CA ASN A 45 1.91 -16.40 2.03
C ASN A 45 1.51 -16.14 3.51
N ASN A 46 2.47 -15.88 4.40
CA ASN A 46 2.21 -15.42 5.77
C ASN A 46 1.92 -13.92 5.78
N SER A 47 1.20 -13.42 6.78
CA SER A 47 1.17 -11.98 7.08
C SER A 47 2.61 -11.52 7.35
N GLY A 48 3.19 -10.78 6.41
CA GLY A 48 4.52 -10.24 6.58
C GLY A 48 4.45 -9.06 7.53
N ASP A 49 5.02 -9.20 8.73
CA ASP A 49 5.38 -8.04 9.57
C ASP A 49 6.58 -7.27 9.00
N GLN A 50 7.16 -7.77 7.90
CA GLN A 50 8.25 -7.13 7.19
C GLN A 50 7.67 -6.19 6.14
N LEU A 51 7.86 -4.89 6.38
CA LEU A 51 7.73 -3.83 5.38
C LEU A 51 8.24 -4.32 4.02
N PRO A 52 7.60 -3.95 2.89
CA PRO A 52 8.10 -4.30 1.59
C PRO A 52 9.58 -3.89 1.51
N PRO A 53 10.50 -4.77 1.07
CA PRO A 53 11.91 -4.45 0.99
C PRO A 53 12.13 -3.50 -0.19
N VAL A 54 11.69 -2.25 -0.02
CA VAL A 54 11.98 -1.16 -0.93
C VAL A 54 13.46 -0.87 -0.77
N LEU A 55 14.23 -0.99 -1.85
CA LEU A 55 15.63 -0.62 -1.83
C LEU A 55 15.77 0.90 -1.93
N PRO A 56 16.84 1.49 -1.39
CA PRO A 56 17.07 2.94 -1.47
C PRO A 56 16.98 3.52 -2.87
N LEU A 57 17.54 2.82 -3.86
CA LEU A 57 17.51 3.25 -5.26
C LEU A 57 16.08 3.21 -5.81
N ASP A 58 15.33 2.15 -5.49
CA ASP A 58 13.94 2.00 -5.90
C ASP A 58 13.09 3.12 -5.31
N LEU A 59 13.32 3.50 -4.04
CA LEU A 59 12.65 4.64 -3.41
C LEU A 59 13.00 5.96 -4.11
N CYS A 60 14.28 6.21 -4.41
CA CYS A 60 14.73 7.43 -5.07
C CYS A 60 14.19 7.58 -6.50
N ALA A 61 13.88 6.45 -7.16
CA ALA A 61 13.29 6.41 -8.49
C ALA A 61 11.79 6.79 -8.52
N VAL A 62 11.09 6.73 -7.38
CA VAL A 62 9.65 7.04 -7.28
C VAL A 62 9.37 8.50 -7.63
N LEU A 63 8.31 8.77 -8.42
CA LEU A 63 7.87 10.14 -8.69
C LEU A 63 7.26 10.79 -7.45
N SER A 64 7.48 12.08 -7.25
CA SER A 64 7.08 12.76 -6.01
C SER A 64 5.57 12.83 -5.93
N ILE A 65 4.91 12.94 -7.09
CA ILE A 65 3.45 12.85 -7.18
C ILE A 65 2.94 11.47 -6.74
N ASP A 66 3.62 10.39 -7.14
CA ASP A 66 3.23 9.02 -6.78
C ASP A 66 3.45 8.76 -5.28
N PHE A 67 4.57 9.25 -4.73
CA PHE A 67 4.85 9.15 -3.30
C PHE A 67 3.82 9.92 -2.46
N VAL A 68 3.52 11.17 -2.82
CA VAL A 68 2.52 11.99 -2.12
C VAL A 68 1.13 11.37 -2.21
N SER A 69 0.76 10.83 -3.39
CA SER A 69 -0.50 10.10 -3.55
C SER A 69 -0.56 8.89 -2.63
N CYS A 70 0.51 8.08 -2.63
CA CYS A 70 0.62 6.91 -1.74
C CYS A 70 0.52 7.30 -0.26
N LEU A 71 1.22 8.35 0.16
CA LEU A 71 1.18 8.85 1.53
C LEU A 71 -0.24 9.34 1.89
N GLY A 72 -0.95 9.96 0.96
CA GLY A 72 -2.36 10.35 1.09
C GLY A 72 -3.28 9.15 1.29
N ASP A 73 -3.14 8.13 0.45
CA ASP A 73 -3.91 6.88 0.52
C ASP A 73 -3.65 6.13 1.84
N GLN A 74 -2.41 6.18 2.34
CA GLN A 74 -2.01 5.54 3.59
C GLN A 74 -2.22 6.42 4.83
N ARG A 75 -2.64 7.68 4.69
CA ARG A 75 -2.66 8.65 5.80
C ARG A 75 -3.49 8.17 6.99
N ILE A 76 -4.65 7.58 6.75
CA ILE A 76 -5.51 7.02 7.82
C ILE A 76 -4.77 5.90 8.56
N ARG A 77 -4.06 5.02 7.84
CA ARG A 77 -3.29 3.92 8.44
C ARG A 77 -2.09 4.44 9.23
N LEU A 78 -1.39 5.45 8.70
CA LEU A 78 -0.23 6.05 9.35
C LEU A 78 -0.61 6.75 10.67
N ARG A 79 -1.75 7.44 10.71
CA ARG A 79 -2.29 8.09 11.92
C ARG A 79 -2.54 7.14 13.11
N HIS A 80 -2.61 5.82 12.88
CA HIS A 80 -2.72 4.86 13.98
C HIS A 80 -1.40 4.66 14.75
N LYS A 81 -0.26 4.98 14.13
CA LYS A 81 1.07 4.78 14.73
C LYS A 81 1.91 6.07 14.80
N PHE A 82 1.66 7.03 13.92
CA PHE A 82 2.42 8.26 13.76
C PHE A 82 1.51 9.46 13.96
N SER A 83 2.05 10.51 14.56
CA SER A 83 1.46 11.84 14.60
C SER A 83 1.42 12.48 13.22
N GLU A 84 0.61 13.53 13.05
CA GLU A 84 0.58 14.30 11.79
C GLU A 84 1.94 14.91 11.46
N GLU A 85 2.66 15.39 12.47
CA GLU A 85 4.01 15.93 12.30
C GLU A 85 4.99 14.86 11.79
N GLU A 86 4.90 13.63 12.30
CA GLU A 86 5.73 12.52 11.82
C GLU A 86 5.36 12.12 10.39
N VAL A 87 4.08 12.15 10.02
CA VAL A 87 3.64 11.87 8.64
C VAL A 87 4.14 12.95 7.68
N GLU A 88 4.11 14.22 8.07
CA GLU A 88 4.68 15.32 7.29
C GLU A 88 6.21 15.21 7.18
N ASN A 89 6.87 14.78 8.26
CA ASN A 89 8.30 14.53 8.28
C ASN A 89 8.71 13.39 7.32
N ILE A 90 7.88 12.36 7.14
CA ILE A 90 8.12 11.30 6.14
C ILE A 90 8.17 11.89 4.72
N ASP A 91 7.25 12.81 4.37
CA ASP A 91 7.27 13.50 3.07
C ASP A 91 8.52 14.38 2.91
N GLU A 92 8.88 15.12 3.96
CA GLU A 92 10.09 15.95 3.96
C GLU A 92 11.37 15.11 3.77
N GLN A 93 11.48 13.99 4.48
CA GLN A 93 12.60 13.06 4.35
C GLN A 93 12.70 12.49 2.94
N PHE A 94 11.58 12.10 2.34
CA PHE A 94 11.56 11.63 0.95
C PHE A 94 12.02 12.72 -0.02
N ARG A 95 11.55 13.97 0.15
CA ARG A 95 11.98 15.09 -0.69
C ARG A 95 13.48 15.36 -0.58
N LYS A 96 14.04 15.37 0.64
CA LYS A 96 15.49 15.52 0.88
C LYS A 96 16.29 14.38 0.26
N LEU A 97 15.86 13.14 0.45
CA LEU A 97 16.50 11.96 -0.11
C LEU A 97 16.57 12.04 -1.64
N ARG A 98 15.44 12.40 -2.28
CA ARG A 98 15.39 12.51 -3.73
C ARG A 98 16.20 13.69 -4.26
N LEU A 99 16.23 14.80 -3.53
CA LEU A 99 17.07 15.95 -3.89
C LEU A 99 18.54 15.55 -3.86
N ALA A 100 18.99 14.91 -2.78
CA ALA A 100 20.35 14.38 -2.67
C ALA A 100 20.67 13.41 -3.82
N PHE A 101 19.75 12.50 -4.16
CA PHE A 101 19.91 11.61 -5.32
C PHE A 101 20.09 12.34 -6.66
N LYS A 102 19.39 13.46 -6.88
CA LYS A 102 19.50 14.22 -8.13
C LYS A 102 20.73 15.12 -8.19
N GLU A 103 21.12 15.71 -7.06
CA GLU A 103 22.14 16.75 -7.01
C GLU A 103 23.53 16.21 -6.67
N GLN A 104 23.61 15.13 -5.90
CA GLN A 104 24.87 14.56 -5.43
C GLN A 104 25.21 13.31 -6.26
N GLY A 105 26.03 13.50 -7.30
CA GLY A 105 26.44 12.40 -8.18
C GLY A 105 27.12 11.24 -7.44
N GLU A 106 27.93 11.55 -6.41
CA GLU A 106 28.57 10.53 -5.56
C GLU A 106 27.54 9.70 -4.80
N PHE A 107 26.49 10.34 -4.27
CA PHE A 107 25.41 9.67 -3.57
C PHE A 107 24.58 8.78 -4.51
N SER A 108 24.27 9.27 -5.71
CA SER A 108 23.60 8.48 -6.75
C SER A 108 24.43 7.26 -7.14
N GLN A 109 25.73 7.43 -7.36
CA GLN A 109 26.64 6.35 -7.74
C GLN A 109 26.76 5.31 -6.61
N MET A 110 26.89 5.76 -5.37
CA MET A 110 26.89 4.90 -4.20
C MET A 110 25.64 4.01 -4.14
N LEU A 111 24.44 4.57 -4.36
CA LEU A 111 23.21 3.77 -4.38
C LEU A 111 23.19 2.75 -5.53
N HIS A 112 23.70 3.12 -6.71
CA HIS A 112 23.84 2.19 -7.84
C HIS A 112 24.83 1.05 -7.53
N ASP A 113 25.97 1.35 -6.91
CA ASP A 113 26.99 0.37 -6.55
C ASP A 113 26.50 -0.60 -5.46
N VAL A 114 25.73 -0.08 -4.50
CA VAL A 114 25.06 -0.88 -3.47
C VAL A 114 24.04 -1.83 -4.11
N GLN A 115 23.17 -1.34 -5.00
CA GLN A 115 22.21 -2.19 -5.70
C GLN A 115 22.91 -3.27 -6.55
N ALA A 116 23.98 -2.90 -7.27
CA ALA A 116 24.74 -3.82 -8.13
C ALA A 116 25.49 -4.90 -7.32
N SER A 117 25.94 -4.58 -6.11
CA SER A 117 26.57 -5.52 -5.18
C SER A 117 25.58 -6.28 -4.28
N CYS A 118 24.29 -5.89 -4.25
CA CYS A 118 23.25 -6.43 -3.38
C CYS A 118 22.61 -7.76 -3.86
N ALA A 119 23.14 -8.45 -4.88
CA ALA A 119 22.61 -9.77 -5.31
C ALA A 119 22.56 -10.84 -4.18
N VAL A 120 23.25 -10.60 -3.04
CA VAL A 120 23.32 -11.51 -1.87
C VAL A 120 23.27 -10.74 -0.52
N GLN A 121 22.87 -9.47 -0.48
CA GLN A 121 22.90 -8.68 0.78
C GLN A 121 21.51 -8.55 1.43
N SER A 122 21.48 -8.49 2.77
CA SER A 122 20.24 -8.28 3.53
C SER A 122 19.75 -6.84 3.39
N PHE A 123 18.44 -6.62 3.62
CA PHE A 123 17.80 -5.32 3.55
C PHE A 123 18.59 -4.23 4.31
N GLU A 124 19.02 -4.52 5.54
CA GLU A 124 19.75 -3.59 6.40
C GLU A 124 21.07 -3.12 5.76
N LYS A 125 21.76 -4.00 5.03
CA LYS A 125 23.02 -3.64 4.37
C LYS A 125 22.82 -2.66 3.24
N CYS A 126 21.76 -2.83 2.44
CA CYS A 126 21.49 -1.92 1.34
C CYS A 126 21.10 -0.51 1.85
N TRP A 127 20.61 -0.37 3.10
CA TRP A 127 20.27 0.93 3.73
C TRP A 127 21.41 1.55 4.57
N SER A 128 22.38 0.77 5.03
CA SER A 128 23.52 1.27 5.84
C SER A 128 24.27 2.50 5.30
N PRO A 129 24.43 2.72 3.98
CA PRO A 129 25.14 3.90 3.46
C PRO A 129 24.38 5.22 3.71
N LEU A 130 23.05 5.14 3.85
CA LEU A 130 22.20 6.31 4.10
C LEU A 130 22.33 6.84 5.54
N GLU A 131 22.64 5.97 6.50
CA GLU A 131 22.85 6.36 7.90
C GLU A 131 24.10 7.24 8.08
N VAL A 132 25.09 7.08 7.21
CA VAL A 132 26.35 7.84 7.24
C VAL A 132 26.23 9.16 6.48
N SER A 133 25.44 9.20 5.39
CA SER A 133 25.37 10.36 4.50
C SER A 133 24.38 11.45 4.94
N LEU A 134 23.42 11.13 5.82
CA LEU A 134 22.41 12.10 6.31
C LEU A 134 22.83 12.83 7.61
N ASN A 135 23.99 12.47 8.19
CA ASN A 135 24.53 13.04 9.43
C ASN A 135 25.72 13.99 9.21
N ASN A 136 26.10 14.25 7.96
CA ASN A 136 27.12 15.23 7.55
C ASN A 136 26.48 16.36 6.76
#